data_AF-T2M4H2-F1
#
_entry.id   AF-T2M4H2-F1
#
_cell.length_a   1.000
_cell.length_b   1.000
_cell.length_c   1.000
_cell.angle_alpha   90.00
_cell.angle_beta   90.00
_cell.angle_gamma   90.00
#
_symmetry.space_group_name_H-M   'P 1'
#
loop_
_entity.id
_entity.type
_entity.pdbx_description
1 polymer ?
#
loop_
_entity_poly.entity_id
_entity_poly.type
_entity_poly.pdbx_seq_one_letter_code
_entity_poly.pdbx_strand_id
1 'polypeptide(L)'
;MNYCLLSERSRINEKPEEERGILKKIEESRKERHDDVIEVMNQELAFISLELESHVEDACKSTKSYLDNNTEDIDSILDRIRDNENLMKLSMNNLKMLWNLIEKHSVKRSMRINQLGESLENIEINRAKLVTDMLHTCCKKLNGIAYIKPVEVYKLLEDKAMEINMSILQNHKSYTELIGRLLTVDVEKENNQKIFWENKVKVWKNTKLSAITEMHKDFMSSESIINSPIISSYLEKLLYEQESFNVKRLNILDQLREIVPPFCSETAVYQWSHDVTLATQNIDNVQNKYKSLIQQEQQNILCLCEDYITKTKNELVKEEIVNETNIEELANNIFYPLLWERKALFSKQLEKLESCILNASAKHKQNLSLLFEYVHGAAHIWSNHESEVCEKKQRLQQYLDGNRQRHDKENKAKECMLDTILDKMRQGSTNEMLAESLKQTIELLEFIKKSYYEFHKQQQTICERFLKMYIKELNKYSSEICAYFGVDI
;
A
#
# COMPACT_ATOMS: atom_id res chain seq x y z
N MET A 1 -56.78 56.24 -129.72
CA MET A 1 -56.56 54.78 -129.56
C MET A 1 -56.72 54.44 -128.09
N ASN A 2 -57.85 53.83 -127.76
CA ASN A 2 -58.03 52.62 -126.96
C ASN A 2 -57.22 52.34 -125.65
N TYR A 3 -58.02 52.05 -124.60
CA TYR A 3 -57.82 51.27 -123.36
C TYR A 3 -56.95 51.87 -122.24
N CYS A 4 -57.39 52.21 -121.00
CA CYS A 4 -58.41 51.74 -120.03
C CYS A 4 -57.88 50.76 -118.96
N LEU A 5 -58.39 50.96 -117.73
CA LEU A 5 -58.35 50.16 -116.48
C LEU A 5 -57.27 50.57 -115.45
N LEU A 6 -57.60 51.37 -114.41
CA LEU A 6 -58.43 51.15 -113.20
C LEU A 6 -57.60 50.65 -111.99
N SER A 7 -57.57 51.47 -110.94
CA SER A 7 -57.43 51.04 -109.55
C SER A 7 -57.78 52.23 -108.62
N GLU A 8 -59.04 52.27 -108.18
CA GLU A 8 -59.49 53.09 -107.05
C GLU A 8 -58.73 52.75 -105.76
N ARG A 9 -58.29 53.77 -105.02
CA ARG A 9 -58.09 53.69 -103.56
C ARG A 9 -58.23 55.08 -102.92
N SER A 10 -59.42 55.28 -102.38
CA SER A 10 -59.71 55.75 -101.01
C SER A 10 -58.91 56.93 -100.43
N ARG A 11 -59.63 58.06 -100.33
CA ARG A 11 -59.47 59.21 -99.43
C ARG A 11 -58.67 58.94 -98.16
N ILE A 12 -57.61 59.72 -97.93
CA ILE A 12 -57.22 60.16 -96.58
C ILE A 12 -56.95 61.66 -96.67
N ASN A 13 -57.73 62.42 -95.89
CA ASN A 13 -57.59 63.85 -95.64
C ASN A 13 -56.13 64.21 -95.33
N GLU A 14 -55.57 65.09 -96.15
CA GLU A 14 -54.35 65.84 -95.84
C GLU A 14 -54.62 66.75 -94.64
N LYS A 15 -53.95 66.46 -93.52
CA LYS A 15 -53.79 67.39 -92.38
C LYS A 15 -52.56 68.29 -92.64
N PRO A 16 -52.63 69.59 -92.30
CA PRO A 16 -51.65 70.61 -92.70
C PRO A 16 -50.26 70.42 -92.07
N GLU A 17 -49.21 70.86 -92.77
CA GLU A 17 -47.78 70.66 -92.42
C GLU A 17 -47.32 71.30 -91.09
N GLU A 18 -48.05 72.27 -90.54
CA GLU A 18 -47.77 72.84 -89.20
C GLU A 18 -48.10 71.85 -88.05
N GLU A 19 -49.08 70.96 -88.20
CA GLU A 19 -49.40 69.94 -87.19
C GLU A 19 -48.29 68.87 -87.07
N ARG A 20 -47.56 68.56 -88.16
CA ARG A 20 -46.45 67.58 -88.15
C ARG A 20 -45.20 68.10 -87.41
N GLY A 21 -44.93 69.41 -87.48
CA GLY A 21 -43.82 70.03 -86.74
C GLY A 21 -44.09 70.10 -85.23
N ILE A 22 -45.34 70.32 -84.83
CA ILE A 22 -45.78 70.32 -83.43
C ILE A 22 -45.86 68.89 -82.88
N LEU A 23 -46.36 67.93 -83.66
CA LEU A 23 -46.40 66.50 -83.28
C LEU A 23 -44.99 65.93 -83.07
N LYS A 24 -44.03 66.22 -83.95
CA LYS A 24 -42.63 65.81 -83.77
C LYS A 24 -42.00 66.43 -82.52
N LYS A 25 -42.22 67.72 -82.26
CA LYS A 25 -41.72 68.38 -81.03
C LYS A 25 -42.34 67.81 -79.75
N ILE A 26 -43.62 67.44 -79.77
CA ILE A 26 -44.31 66.80 -78.64
C ILE A 26 -43.78 65.37 -78.43
N GLU A 27 -43.53 64.63 -79.50
CA GLU A 27 -42.99 63.27 -79.47
C GLU A 27 -41.53 63.25 -79.00
N GLU A 28 -40.69 64.18 -79.47
CA GLU A 28 -39.32 64.41 -78.99
C GLU A 28 -39.30 64.84 -77.51
N SER A 29 -40.19 65.74 -77.09
CA SER A 29 -40.32 66.15 -75.69
C SER A 29 -40.86 65.03 -74.78
N ARG A 30 -41.70 64.12 -75.30
CA ARG A 30 -42.15 62.92 -74.58
C ARG A 30 -41.04 61.87 -74.49
N LYS A 31 -40.23 61.73 -75.53
CA LYS A 31 -39.04 60.87 -75.55
C LYS A 31 -38.02 61.33 -74.52
N GLU A 32 -37.65 62.60 -74.54
CA GLU A 32 -36.69 63.20 -73.61
C GLU A 32 -37.12 62.99 -72.15
N ARG A 33 -38.38 63.33 -71.82
CA ARG A 33 -38.93 63.09 -70.47
C ARG A 33 -38.99 61.61 -70.09
N HIS A 34 -39.21 60.72 -71.06
CA HIS A 34 -39.23 59.28 -70.84
C HIS A 34 -37.82 58.76 -70.54
N ASP A 35 -36.84 59.19 -71.34
CA ASP A 35 -35.44 58.83 -71.19
C ASP A 35 -34.87 59.40 -69.88
N ASP A 36 -35.25 60.62 -69.48
CA ASP A 36 -34.93 61.21 -68.18
C ASP A 36 -35.45 60.36 -67.01
N VAL A 37 -36.68 59.85 -67.09
CA VAL A 37 -37.25 58.98 -66.04
C VAL A 37 -36.51 57.64 -65.96
N ILE A 38 -36.08 57.10 -67.10
CA ILE A 38 -35.26 55.88 -67.14
C ILE A 38 -33.86 56.14 -66.56
N GLU A 39 -33.25 57.27 -66.89
CA GLU A 39 -31.93 57.65 -66.37
C GLU A 39 -31.98 57.82 -64.85
N VAL A 40 -32.97 58.56 -64.34
CA VAL A 40 -33.21 58.72 -62.90
C VAL A 40 -33.47 57.36 -62.24
N MET A 41 -34.24 56.46 -62.87
CA MET A 41 -34.45 55.11 -62.36
C MET A 41 -33.14 54.34 -62.20
N ASN A 42 -32.28 54.36 -63.23
CA ASN A 42 -31.01 53.65 -63.19
C ASN A 42 -30.05 54.25 -62.15
N GLN A 43 -30.04 55.59 -61.98
CA GLN A 43 -29.23 56.26 -60.96
C GLN A 43 -29.70 55.90 -59.55
N GLU A 44 -31.00 55.91 -59.30
CA GLU A 44 -31.58 55.52 -57.99
C GLU A 44 -31.36 54.03 -57.69
N LEU A 45 -31.51 53.14 -58.68
CA LEU A 45 -31.20 51.72 -58.51
C LEU A 45 -29.71 51.48 -58.22
N ALA A 46 -28.82 52.25 -58.85
CA ALA A 46 -27.39 52.22 -58.56
C ALA A 46 -27.09 52.74 -57.14
N PHE A 47 -27.78 53.80 -56.70
CA PHE A 47 -27.66 54.33 -55.34
C PHE A 47 -28.12 53.32 -54.29
N ILE A 48 -29.31 52.74 -54.45
CA ILE A 48 -29.84 51.67 -53.59
C ILE A 48 -28.84 50.50 -53.51
N SER A 49 -28.27 50.10 -54.64
CA SER A 49 -27.28 49.03 -54.67
C SER A 49 -26.03 49.40 -53.86
N LEU A 50 -25.47 50.59 -54.07
CA LEU A 50 -24.25 51.04 -53.39
C LEU A 50 -24.44 51.16 -51.88
N GLU A 51 -25.58 51.69 -51.44
CA GLU A 51 -25.94 51.79 -50.02
C GLU A 51 -26.08 50.40 -49.37
N LEU A 52 -26.83 49.49 -50.01
CA LEU A 52 -27.06 48.15 -49.45
C LEU A 52 -25.80 47.27 -49.49
N GLU A 53 -24.94 47.39 -50.52
CA GLU A 53 -23.63 46.72 -50.52
C GLU A 53 -22.74 47.23 -49.37
N SER A 54 -22.78 48.52 -49.04
CA SER A 54 -22.08 49.04 -47.85
C SER A 54 -22.59 48.38 -46.56
N HIS A 55 -23.91 48.21 -46.43
CA HIS A 55 -24.49 47.52 -45.26
C HIS A 55 -24.09 46.03 -45.20
N VAL A 56 -24.02 45.34 -46.34
CA VAL A 56 -23.51 43.95 -46.41
C VAL A 56 -22.05 43.91 -45.95
N GLU A 57 -21.22 44.83 -46.45
CA GLU A 57 -19.81 44.90 -46.11
C GLU A 57 -19.60 45.18 -44.62
N ASP A 58 -20.36 46.11 -44.04
CA ASP A 58 -20.31 46.45 -42.62
C ASP A 58 -20.74 45.29 -41.72
N ALA A 59 -21.83 44.59 -42.08
CA ALA A 59 -22.28 43.40 -41.36
C ALA A 59 -21.23 42.28 -41.37
N CYS A 60 -20.59 42.06 -42.53
CA CYS A 60 -19.52 41.08 -42.69
C CYS A 60 -18.26 41.47 -41.91
N LYS A 61 -17.80 42.73 -42.01
CA LYS A 61 -16.62 43.24 -41.28
C LYS A 61 -16.81 43.19 -39.77
N SER A 62 -17.98 43.62 -39.29
CA SER A 62 -18.33 43.58 -37.87
C SER A 62 -18.30 42.13 -37.34
N THR A 63 -18.86 41.19 -38.09
CA THR A 63 -18.84 39.77 -37.71
C THR A 63 -17.44 39.19 -37.74
N LYS A 64 -16.65 39.49 -38.78
CA LYS A 64 -15.25 39.06 -38.88
C LYS A 64 -14.44 39.53 -37.67
N SER A 65 -14.49 40.82 -37.34
CA SER A 65 -13.76 41.38 -36.20
C SER A 65 -14.18 40.73 -34.88
N TYR A 66 -15.47 40.44 -34.68
CA TYR A 66 -15.94 39.70 -33.51
C TYR A 66 -15.35 38.28 -33.45
N LEU A 67 -15.35 37.54 -34.56
CA LEU A 67 -14.83 36.18 -34.61
C LEU A 67 -13.30 36.14 -34.44
N ASP A 68 -12.58 37.15 -34.90
CA ASP A 68 -11.13 37.30 -34.72
C ASP A 68 -10.81 37.58 -33.24
N ASN A 69 -11.42 38.59 -32.63
CA ASN A 69 -11.23 38.90 -31.21
C ASN A 69 -11.60 37.71 -30.32
N ASN A 70 -12.70 37.03 -30.64
CA ASN A 70 -13.10 35.87 -29.86
C ASN A 70 -12.17 34.66 -30.03
N THR A 71 -11.42 34.59 -31.15
CA THR A 71 -10.36 33.60 -31.31
C THR A 71 -9.22 33.86 -30.34
N GLU A 72 -8.79 35.12 -30.20
CA GLU A 72 -7.75 35.51 -29.25
C GLU A 72 -8.17 35.20 -27.80
N ASP A 73 -9.44 35.43 -27.45
CA ASP A 73 -9.99 35.04 -26.15
C ASP A 73 -9.83 33.54 -25.88
N ILE A 74 -10.23 32.70 -26.84
CA ILE A 74 -10.12 31.23 -26.69
C ILE A 74 -8.66 30.79 -26.62
N ASP A 75 -7.79 31.36 -27.44
CA ASP A 75 -6.36 31.04 -27.44
C ASP A 75 -5.73 31.40 -26.09
N SER A 76 -6.12 32.54 -25.48
CA SER A 76 -5.67 32.92 -24.14
C SER A 76 -6.11 31.96 -23.04
N ILE A 77 -7.27 31.30 -23.19
CA ILE A 77 -7.76 30.27 -22.27
C ILE A 77 -6.93 28.99 -22.45
N LEU A 78 -6.69 28.59 -23.69
CA LEU A 78 -5.91 27.38 -24.02
C LEU A 78 -4.42 27.51 -23.64
N ASP A 79 -3.86 28.71 -23.69
CA ASP A 79 -2.47 28.97 -23.29
C ASP A 79 -2.20 28.63 -21.83
N ARG A 80 -3.22 28.70 -20.96
CA ARG A 80 -3.12 28.33 -19.53
C ARG A 80 -2.78 26.85 -19.30
N ILE A 81 -3.12 25.99 -20.27
CA ILE A 81 -2.87 24.54 -20.22
C ILE A 81 -1.84 24.08 -21.26
N ARG A 82 -1.24 25.02 -22.00
CA ARG A 82 -0.27 24.72 -23.05
C ARG A 82 1.04 24.22 -22.46
N ASP A 83 1.50 24.86 -21.39
CA ASP A 83 2.69 24.46 -20.63
C ASP A 83 2.39 23.35 -19.60
N ASN A 84 3.32 22.39 -19.48
CA ASN A 84 3.17 21.23 -18.62
C ASN A 84 3.37 21.58 -17.13
N GLU A 85 4.20 22.56 -16.78
CA GLU A 85 4.39 22.94 -15.37
C GLU A 85 3.13 23.58 -14.80
N ASN A 86 2.51 24.47 -15.57
CA ASN A 86 1.24 25.09 -15.19
C ASN A 86 0.10 24.08 -15.17
N LEU A 87 0.07 23.16 -16.13
CA LEU A 87 -0.90 22.07 -16.18
C LEU A 87 -0.91 21.25 -14.88
N MET A 88 0.27 20.95 -14.30
CA MET A 88 0.38 20.14 -13.08
C MET A 88 -0.13 20.83 -11.80
N LYS A 89 -0.26 22.17 -11.81
CA LYS A 89 -0.82 22.96 -10.69
C LYS A 89 -2.35 22.96 -10.68
N LEU A 90 -2.99 22.51 -11.76
CA LEU A 90 -4.44 22.50 -11.91
C LEU A 90 -5.05 21.20 -11.38
N SER A 91 -6.30 21.28 -10.91
CA SER A 91 -7.17 20.14 -10.62
C SER A 91 -8.02 19.77 -11.83
N MET A 92 -8.64 18.58 -11.80
CA MET A 92 -9.60 18.19 -12.85
C MET A 92 -10.75 19.19 -12.97
N ASN A 93 -11.26 19.72 -11.85
CA ASN A 93 -12.31 20.75 -11.88
C ASN A 93 -11.87 22.01 -12.60
N ASN A 94 -10.62 22.47 -12.41
CA ASN A 94 -10.10 23.61 -13.14
C ASN A 94 -10.07 23.33 -14.65
N LEU A 95 -9.65 22.13 -15.06
CA LEU A 95 -9.62 21.74 -16.48
C LEU A 95 -11.02 21.70 -17.10
N LYS A 96 -12.01 21.14 -16.39
CA LYS A 96 -13.42 21.17 -16.82
C LYS A 96 -13.96 22.59 -16.91
N MET A 97 -13.63 23.46 -15.95
CA MET A 97 -14.03 24.87 -16.00
C MET A 97 -13.47 25.60 -17.21
N LEU A 98 -12.20 25.36 -17.57
CA LEU A 98 -11.60 25.93 -18.78
C LEU A 98 -12.32 25.47 -20.04
N TRP A 99 -12.68 24.18 -20.14
CA TRP A 99 -13.47 23.67 -21.26
C TRP A 99 -14.86 24.32 -21.33
N ASN A 100 -15.58 24.41 -20.21
CA ASN A 100 -16.89 25.04 -20.15
C ASN A 100 -16.85 26.54 -20.56
N LEU A 101 -15.72 27.22 -20.37
CA LEU A 101 -15.53 28.58 -20.89
C LEU A 101 -15.39 28.59 -22.41
N ILE A 102 -14.61 27.67 -22.97
CA ILE A 102 -14.45 27.52 -24.43
C ILE A 102 -15.78 27.18 -25.08
N GLU A 103 -16.53 26.23 -24.52
CA GLU A 103 -17.87 25.84 -25.00
C GLU A 103 -18.84 27.03 -25.03
N LYS A 104 -18.82 27.88 -23.99
CA LYS A 104 -19.61 29.12 -23.98
C LYS A 104 -19.22 30.09 -25.09
N HIS A 105 -17.94 30.16 -25.47
CA HIS A 105 -17.50 30.96 -26.60
C HIS A 105 -17.96 30.35 -27.92
N SER A 106 -17.87 29.02 -28.10
CA SER A 106 -18.38 28.33 -29.29
C SER A 106 -19.88 28.61 -29.53
N VAL A 107 -20.71 28.56 -28.47
CA VAL A 107 -22.14 28.90 -28.57
C VAL A 107 -22.35 30.36 -29.03
N LYS A 108 -21.58 31.31 -28.48
CA LYS A 108 -21.67 32.73 -28.88
C LYS A 108 -21.25 32.95 -30.33
N ARG A 109 -20.23 32.24 -30.81
CA ARG A 109 -19.77 32.31 -32.20
C ARG A 109 -20.82 31.80 -33.17
N SER A 110 -21.39 30.63 -32.90
CA SER A 110 -22.51 30.09 -33.68
C SER A 110 -23.71 31.05 -33.73
N MET A 111 -24.09 31.63 -32.58
CA MET A 111 -25.15 32.64 -32.52
C MET A 111 -24.82 33.88 -33.36
N ARG A 112 -23.57 34.37 -33.31
CA ARG A 112 -23.14 35.53 -34.09
C ARG A 112 -23.15 35.25 -35.60
N ILE A 113 -22.76 34.05 -36.02
CA ILE A 113 -22.82 33.63 -37.43
C ILE A 113 -24.28 33.56 -37.90
N ASN A 114 -25.19 33.02 -37.10
CA ASN A 114 -26.61 32.99 -37.45
C ASN A 114 -27.22 34.41 -37.55
N GLN A 115 -26.86 35.31 -36.63
CA GLN A 115 -27.26 36.72 -36.69
C GLN A 115 -26.77 37.43 -37.96
N LEU A 116 -25.57 37.09 -38.45
CA LEU A 116 -25.09 37.60 -39.75
C LEU A 116 -26.02 37.12 -40.87
N GLY A 117 -26.41 35.84 -40.86
CA GLY A 117 -27.35 35.28 -41.83
C GLY A 117 -28.68 36.05 -41.85
N GLU A 118 -29.29 36.25 -40.67
CA GLU A 118 -30.53 37.04 -40.53
C GLU A 118 -30.35 38.48 -41.01
N SER A 119 -29.22 39.11 -40.71
CA SER A 119 -28.94 40.48 -41.15
C SER A 119 -28.82 40.59 -42.68
N LEU A 120 -28.15 39.64 -43.32
CA LEU A 120 -27.99 39.61 -44.78
C LEU A 120 -29.33 39.33 -45.49
N GLU A 121 -30.16 38.46 -44.93
CA GLU A 121 -31.51 38.21 -45.44
C GLU A 121 -32.39 39.47 -45.34
N ASN A 122 -32.35 40.17 -44.20
CA ASN A 122 -33.08 41.43 -44.02
C ASN A 122 -32.61 42.52 -45.00
N ILE A 123 -31.33 42.56 -45.35
CA ILE A 123 -30.81 43.49 -46.37
C ILE A 123 -31.43 43.21 -47.74
N GLU A 124 -31.57 41.95 -48.16
CA GLU A 124 -32.21 41.60 -49.44
C GLU A 124 -33.72 41.81 -49.42
N ILE A 125 -34.39 41.57 -48.29
CA ILE A 125 -35.81 41.93 -48.10
C ILE A 125 -35.99 43.44 -48.29
N ASN A 126 -35.08 44.26 -47.73
CA ASN A 126 -35.11 45.69 -47.91
C ASN A 126 -34.81 46.10 -49.36
N ARG A 127 -33.83 45.44 -50.02
CA ARG A 127 -33.53 45.63 -51.46
C ARG A 127 -34.78 45.42 -52.30
N ALA A 128 -35.46 44.29 -52.12
CA ALA A 128 -36.67 43.95 -52.85
C ALA A 128 -37.77 45.02 -52.66
N LYS A 129 -37.94 45.51 -51.43
CA LYS A 129 -38.92 46.56 -51.12
C LYS A 129 -38.60 47.90 -51.79
N LEU A 130 -37.38 48.42 -51.62
CA LEU A 130 -36.94 49.69 -52.19
C LEU A 130 -37.00 49.69 -53.73
N VAL A 131 -36.56 48.58 -54.34
CA VAL A 131 -36.64 48.38 -55.80
C VAL A 131 -38.09 48.34 -56.26
N THR A 132 -38.98 47.63 -55.55
CA THR A 132 -40.40 47.54 -55.89
C THR A 132 -41.07 48.92 -55.84
N ASP A 133 -40.84 49.69 -54.77
CA ASP A 133 -41.39 51.04 -54.60
C ASP A 133 -40.88 51.99 -55.70
N MET A 134 -39.60 51.87 -56.08
CA MET A 134 -39.00 52.67 -57.15
C MET A 134 -39.56 52.31 -58.52
N LEU A 135 -39.64 51.01 -58.87
CA LEU A 135 -40.23 50.54 -60.12
C LEU A 135 -41.71 50.94 -60.24
N HIS A 136 -42.48 50.90 -59.14
CA HIS A 136 -43.87 51.35 -59.12
C HIS A 136 -44.00 52.86 -59.36
N THR A 137 -43.09 53.65 -58.80
CA THR A 137 -43.04 55.11 -59.01
C THR A 137 -42.67 55.44 -60.46
N CYS A 138 -41.69 54.74 -61.03
CA CYS A 138 -41.34 54.87 -62.45
C CYS A 138 -42.48 54.45 -63.37
N CYS A 139 -43.18 53.35 -63.07
CA CYS A 139 -44.35 52.90 -63.83
C CYS A 139 -45.42 53.99 -63.95
N LYS A 140 -45.74 54.68 -62.84
CA LYS A 140 -46.69 55.80 -62.84
C LYS A 140 -46.20 56.98 -63.69
N LYS A 141 -44.92 57.33 -63.58
CA LYS A 141 -44.32 58.44 -64.35
C LYS A 141 -44.27 58.15 -65.85
N LEU A 142 -43.80 56.95 -66.24
CA LEU A 142 -43.70 56.52 -67.65
C LEU A 142 -45.07 56.41 -68.33
N ASN A 143 -46.06 55.83 -67.64
CA ASN A 143 -47.44 55.80 -68.15
C ASN A 143 -48.07 57.20 -68.26
N GLY A 144 -47.73 58.12 -67.36
CA GLY A 144 -48.19 59.52 -67.41
C GLY A 144 -47.60 60.33 -68.57
N ILE A 145 -46.41 59.98 -69.04
CA ILE A 145 -45.76 60.63 -70.20
C ILE A 145 -46.37 60.14 -71.52
N ALA A 146 -46.86 58.89 -71.56
CA ALA A 146 -47.50 58.26 -72.72
C ALA A 146 -46.67 58.38 -74.02
N TYR A 147 -45.35 58.16 -73.90
CA TYR A 147 -44.41 58.10 -75.03
C TYR A 147 -44.48 56.73 -75.73
N ILE A 148 -44.42 55.65 -74.94
CA ILE A 148 -44.60 54.26 -75.39
C ILE A 148 -45.92 53.68 -74.86
N LYS A 149 -46.36 52.55 -75.44
CA LYS A 149 -47.62 51.91 -75.02
C LYS A 149 -47.47 51.36 -73.59
N PRO A 150 -48.55 51.35 -72.78
CA PRO A 150 -48.49 50.80 -71.42
C PRO A 150 -47.95 49.37 -71.36
N VAL A 151 -48.29 48.53 -72.35
CA VAL A 151 -47.76 47.15 -72.47
C VAL A 151 -46.23 47.12 -72.60
N GLU A 152 -45.63 48.10 -73.29
CA GLU A 152 -44.19 48.20 -73.46
C GLU A 152 -43.51 48.78 -72.21
N VAL A 153 -44.17 49.69 -71.48
CA VAL A 153 -43.72 50.14 -70.16
C VAL A 153 -43.66 48.98 -69.16
N TYR A 154 -44.71 48.14 -69.12
CA TYR A 154 -44.75 46.98 -68.23
C TYR A 154 -43.64 45.98 -68.56
N LYS A 155 -43.40 45.67 -69.84
CA LYS A 155 -42.30 44.78 -70.26
C LYS A 155 -40.92 45.31 -69.85
N LEU A 156 -40.66 46.61 -70.07
CA LEU A 156 -39.40 47.24 -69.69
C LEU A 156 -39.12 47.10 -68.18
N LEU A 157 -40.14 47.35 -67.35
CA LEU A 157 -40.02 47.25 -65.91
C LEU A 157 -39.97 45.79 -65.43
N GLU A 158 -40.66 44.88 -66.11
CA GLU A 158 -40.61 43.44 -65.84
C GLU A 158 -39.22 42.88 -66.14
N ASP A 159 -38.60 43.23 -67.27
CA ASP A 159 -37.23 42.85 -67.61
C ASP A 159 -36.23 43.36 -66.55
N LYS A 160 -36.40 44.61 -66.09
CA LYS A 160 -35.58 45.19 -65.01
C LYS A 160 -35.82 44.54 -63.65
N ALA A 161 -37.07 44.25 -63.31
CA ALA A 161 -37.41 43.52 -62.09
C ALA A 161 -36.81 42.11 -62.11
N MET A 162 -36.86 41.43 -63.26
CA MET A 162 -36.30 40.10 -63.45
C MET A 162 -34.77 40.10 -63.29
N GLU A 163 -34.07 41.08 -63.87
CA GLU A 163 -32.62 41.26 -63.70
C GLU A 163 -32.24 41.41 -62.22
N ILE A 164 -32.95 42.27 -61.49
CA ILE A 164 -32.67 42.51 -60.06
C ILE A 164 -33.05 41.30 -59.20
N ASN A 165 -34.18 40.66 -59.46
CA ASN A 165 -34.60 39.45 -58.75
C ASN A 165 -33.60 38.31 -58.94
N MET A 166 -33.04 38.16 -60.14
CA MET A 166 -31.97 37.20 -60.39
C MET A 166 -30.72 37.51 -59.55
N SER A 167 -30.35 38.79 -59.41
CA SER A 167 -29.27 39.21 -58.52
C SER A 167 -29.56 38.89 -57.06
N ILE A 168 -30.78 39.18 -56.58
CA ILE A 168 -31.21 38.88 -55.20
C ILE A 168 -31.14 37.38 -54.93
N LEU A 169 -31.64 36.53 -55.84
CA LEU A 169 -31.56 35.08 -55.71
C LEU A 169 -30.10 34.58 -55.65
N GLN A 170 -29.23 35.15 -56.47
CA GLN A 170 -27.81 34.83 -56.46
C GLN A 170 -27.13 35.26 -55.16
N ASN A 171 -27.52 36.41 -54.59
CA ASN A 171 -27.05 36.89 -53.29
C ASN A 171 -27.52 35.96 -52.16
N HIS A 172 -28.81 35.60 -52.11
CA HIS A 172 -29.32 34.64 -51.13
C HIS A 172 -28.57 33.31 -51.15
N LYS A 173 -28.31 32.78 -52.35
CA LYS A 173 -27.50 31.58 -52.52
C LYS A 173 -26.09 31.78 -51.93
N SER A 174 -25.45 32.88 -52.29
CA SER A 174 -24.08 33.21 -51.84
C SER A 174 -24.01 33.38 -50.31
N TYR A 175 -25.00 34.03 -49.69
CA TYR A 175 -25.08 34.18 -48.24
C TYR A 175 -25.32 32.85 -47.54
N THR A 176 -26.21 32.01 -48.06
CA THR A 176 -26.45 30.67 -47.50
C THR A 176 -25.17 29.83 -47.55
N GLU A 177 -24.44 29.87 -48.68
CA GLU A 177 -23.15 29.18 -48.81
C GLU A 177 -22.06 29.76 -47.90
N LEU A 178 -22.05 31.08 -47.66
CA LEU A 178 -21.14 31.74 -46.73
C LEU A 178 -21.42 31.28 -45.29
N ILE A 179 -22.67 31.36 -44.83
CA ILE A 179 -23.07 30.94 -43.49
C ILE A 179 -22.79 29.45 -43.27
N GLY A 180 -23.12 28.60 -44.24
CA GLY A 180 -22.82 27.17 -44.17
C GLY A 180 -21.32 26.88 -44.02
N ARG A 181 -20.47 27.57 -44.79
CA ARG A 181 -19.00 27.46 -44.66
C ARG A 181 -18.50 27.97 -43.32
N LEU A 182 -19.00 29.12 -42.85
CA LEU A 182 -18.61 29.67 -41.55
C LEU A 182 -18.96 28.72 -40.40
N LEU A 183 -20.17 28.18 -40.38
CA LEU A 183 -20.59 27.20 -39.36
C LEU A 183 -19.74 25.93 -39.41
N THR A 184 -19.39 25.47 -40.61
CA THR A 184 -18.54 24.28 -40.78
C THR A 184 -17.13 24.51 -40.22
N VAL A 185 -16.50 25.63 -40.58
CA VAL A 185 -15.18 26.01 -40.06
C VAL A 185 -15.22 26.22 -38.54
N ASP A 186 -16.33 26.76 -38.01
CA ASP A 186 -16.49 26.97 -36.57
C ASP A 186 -16.56 25.65 -35.79
N VAL A 187 -17.34 24.68 -36.29
CA VAL A 187 -17.45 23.33 -35.71
C VAL A 187 -16.12 22.57 -35.81
N GLU A 188 -15.42 22.66 -36.95
CA GLU A 188 -14.09 22.06 -37.10
C GLU A 188 -13.10 22.64 -36.08
N LYS A 189 -13.15 23.95 -35.86
CA LYS A 189 -12.32 24.64 -34.87
C LYS A 189 -12.64 24.19 -33.44
N GLU A 190 -13.92 24.12 -33.07
CA GLU A 190 -14.35 23.60 -31.76
C GLU A 190 -13.86 22.17 -31.55
N ASN A 191 -13.98 21.31 -32.56
CA ASN A 191 -13.50 19.93 -32.49
C ASN A 191 -11.98 19.87 -32.26
N ASN A 192 -11.20 20.70 -32.96
CA ASN A 192 -9.75 20.76 -32.76
C ASN A 192 -9.38 21.24 -31.34
N GLN A 193 -10.13 22.21 -30.80
CA GLN A 193 -9.95 22.69 -29.43
C GLN A 193 -10.30 21.60 -28.41
N LYS A 194 -11.36 20.83 -28.66
CA LYS A 194 -11.75 19.68 -27.84
C LYS A 194 -10.67 18.62 -27.81
N ILE A 195 -10.19 18.21 -28.97
CA ILE A 195 -9.09 17.23 -29.10
C ILE A 195 -7.84 17.71 -28.36
N PHE A 196 -7.48 19.00 -28.51
CA PHE A 196 -6.35 19.58 -27.79
C PHE A 196 -6.55 19.49 -26.27
N TRP A 197 -7.72 19.89 -25.77
CA TRP A 197 -8.05 19.83 -24.35
C TRP A 197 -8.04 18.38 -23.82
N GLU A 198 -8.66 17.43 -24.53
CA GLU A 198 -8.67 16.01 -24.17
C GLU A 198 -7.26 15.43 -24.09
N ASN A 199 -6.40 15.78 -25.06
CA ASN A 199 -4.99 15.39 -25.04
C ASN A 199 -4.26 15.97 -23.82
N LYS A 200 -4.51 17.24 -23.46
CA LYS A 200 -3.92 17.85 -22.27
C LYS A 200 -4.43 17.23 -20.98
N VAL A 201 -5.71 16.88 -20.88
CA VAL A 201 -6.27 16.12 -19.75
C VAL A 201 -5.58 14.75 -19.63
N LYS A 202 -5.36 14.04 -20.74
CA LYS A 202 -4.65 12.76 -20.76
C LYS A 202 -3.20 12.90 -20.27
N VAL A 203 -2.47 13.92 -20.76
CA VAL A 203 -1.10 14.22 -20.30
C VAL A 203 -1.08 14.53 -18.80
N TRP A 204 -2.02 15.33 -18.31
CA TRP A 204 -2.15 15.65 -16.90
C TRP A 204 -2.38 14.40 -16.04
N LYS A 205 -3.34 13.53 -16.43
CA LYS A 205 -3.63 12.27 -15.73
C LYS A 205 -2.39 11.37 -15.65
N ASN A 206 -1.72 11.16 -16.78
CA ASN A 206 -0.53 10.31 -16.85
C ASN A 206 0.62 10.85 -16.00
N THR A 207 0.83 12.17 -16.01
CA THR A 207 1.92 12.79 -15.26
C THR A 207 1.64 12.74 -13.75
N LYS A 208 0.39 12.99 -13.32
CA LYS A 208 -0.03 12.82 -11.92
C LYS A 208 0.13 11.39 -11.46
N LEU A 209 -0.29 10.42 -12.28
CA LEU A 209 -0.15 9.01 -11.95
C LEU A 209 1.32 8.59 -11.84
N SER A 210 2.18 9.07 -12.75
CA SER A 210 3.62 8.82 -12.68
C SER A 210 4.24 9.40 -11.41
N ALA A 211 3.86 10.62 -11.02
CA ALA A 211 4.35 11.24 -9.79
C ALA A 211 3.92 10.45 -8.55
N ILE A 212 2.65 10.00 -8.49
CA ILE A 212 2.13 9.18 -7.39
C ILE A 212 2.83 7.81 -7.35
N THR A 213 3.10 7.22 -8.51
CA THR A 213 3.85 5.95 -8.60
C THR A 213 5.25 6.10 -8.01
N GLU A 214 5.93 7.21 -8.30
CA GLU A 214 7.25 7.48 -7.74
C GLU A 214 7.19 7.73 -6.23
N MET A 215 6.22 8.54 -5.77
CA MET A 215 5.98 8.75 -4.33
C MET A 215 5.68 7.44 -3.59
N HIS A 216 4.96 6.50 -4.20
CA HIS A 216 4.71 5.18 -3.63
C HIS A 216 6.00 4.37 -3.49
N LYS A 217 6.87 4.38 -4.51
CA LYS A 217 8.19 3.72 -4.42
C LYS A 217 9.04 4.33 -3.32
N ASP A 218 9.08 5.66 -3.22
CA ASP A 218 9.82 6.37 -2.18
C ASP A 218 9.28 6.03 -0.78
N PHE A 219 7.96 6.00 -0.63
CA PHE A 219 7.30 5.61 0.60
C PHE A 219 7.67 4.17 0.99
N MET A 220 7.50 3.21 0.09
CA MET A 220 7.86 1.80 0.32
C MET A 220 9.36 1.60 0.59
N SER A 221 10.19 2.53 0.11
CA SER A 221 11.64 2.52 0.31
C SER A 221 12.10 3.29 1.55
N SER A 222 11.18 3.87 2.31
CA SER A 222 11.49 4.62 3.52
C SER A 222 12.12 3.74 4.60
N GLU A 223 13.06 4.30 5.37
CA GLU A 223 13.78 3.58 6.42
C GLU A 223 12.83 2.94 7.44
N SER A 224 11.73 3.61 7.77
CA SER A 224 10.68 3.08 8.66
C SER A 224 10.03 1.78 8.17
N ILE A 225 9.98 1.56 6.86
CA ILE A 225 9.38 0.36 6.25
C ILE A 225 10.46 -0.67 5.95
N ILE A 226 11.62 -0.25 5.44
CA ILE A 226 12.70 -1.18 5.10
C ILE A 226 13.34 -1.77 6.37
N ASN A 227 13.78 -0.91 7.26
CA ASN A 227 14.63 -1.20 8.41
C ASN A 227 14.06 -0.50 9.65
N SER A 228 12.88 -0.96 10.10
CA SER A 228 12.24 -0.33 11.25
C SER A 228 13.18 -0.28 12.46
N PRO A 229 13.46 0.91 13.03
CA PRO A 229 14.34 1.05 14.19
C PRO A 229 13.76 0.35 15.42
N ILE A 230 12.44 0.15 15.47
CA ILE A 230 11.76 -0.59 16.53
C ILE A 230 12.14 -2.08 16.47
N ILE A 231 12.15 -2.67 15.28
CA ILE A 231 12.58 -4.06 15.08
C ILE A 231 14.05 -4.23 15.45
N SER A 232 14.92 -3.30 15.03
CA SER A 232 16.34 -3.31 15.40
C SER A 232 16.52 -3.24 16.93
N SER A 233 15.78 -2.35 17.61
CA SER A 233 15.81 -2.27 19.07
C SER A 233 15.35 -3.55 19.75
N TYR A 234 14.33 -4.23 19.22
CA TYR A 234 13.88 -5.53 19.74
C TYR A 234 14.94 -6.63 19.56
N LEU A 235 15.64 -6.66 18.42
CA LEU A 235 16.72 -7.61 18.19
C LEU A 235 17.92 -7.37 19.13
N GLU A 236 18.31 -6.12 19.36
CA GLU A 236 19.37 -5.77 20.32
C GLU A 236 19.01 -6.20 21.74
N LYS A 237 17.76 -5.92 22.17
CA LYS A 237 17.28 -6.32 23.50
C LYS A 237 17.18 -7.84 23.65
N LEU A 238 16.74 -8.54 22.59
CA LEU A 238 16.73 -10.01 22.56
C LEU A 238 18.15 -10.55 22.80
N LEU A 239 19.14 -10.06 22.06
CA LEU A 239 20.53 -10.52 22.22
C LEU A 239 21.06 -10.25 23.63
N TYR A 240 20.80 -9.06 24.17
CA TYR A 240 21.24 -8.69 25.52
C TYR A 240 20.59 -9.56 26.61
N GLU A 241 19.27 -9.74 26.58
CA GLU A 241 18.58 -10.58 27.56
C GLU A 241 18.97 -12.05 27.40
N GLN A 242 19.07 -12.54 26.17
CA GLN A 242 19.51 -13.91 25.88
C GLN A 242 20.90 -14.19 26.46
N GLU A 243 21.86 -13.28 26.28
CA GLU A 243 23.21 -13.43 26.82
C GLU A 243 23.19 -13.44 28.35
N SER A 244 22.43 -12.54 28.98
CA SER A 244 22.27 -12.48 30.44
C SER A 244 21.71 -13.79 31.03
N PHE A 245 20.70 -14.39 30.38
CA PHE A 245 20.17 -15.69 30.79
C PHE A 245 21.14 -16.83 30.48
N ASN A 246 21.89 -16.75 29.39
CA ASN A 246 22.90 -17.75 29.04
C ASN A 246 24.04 -17.80 30.06
N VAL A 247 24.52 -16.64 30.56
CA VAL A 247 25.52 -16.57 31.64
C VAL A 247 25.01 -17.28 32.90
N LYS A 248 23.76 -17.03 33.30
CA LYS A 248 23.15 -17.73 34.46
C LYS A 248 23.08 -19.24 34.24
N ARG A 249 22.71 -19.68 33.04
CA ARG A 249 22.66 -21.10 32.68
C ARG A 249 24.05 -21.73 32.72
N LEU A 250 25.08 -21.06 32.21
CA LEU A 250 26.47 -21.53 32.27
C LEU A 250 26.97 -21.65 33.72
N ASN A 251 26.64 -20.69 34.58
CA ASN A 251 26.99 -20.78 36.00
C ASN A 251 26.38 -22.01 36.69
N ILE A 252 25.12 -22.37 36.37
CA ILE A 252 24.49 -23.59 36.89
C ILE A 252 25.16 -24.85 36.30
N LEU A 253 25.54 -24.82 35.02
CA LEU A 253 26.31 -25.91 34.41
C LEU A 253 27.66 -26.12 35.11
N ASP A 254 28.35 -25.03 35.50
CA ASP A 254 29.62 -25.13 36.22
C ASP A 254 29.47 -25.69 37.64
N GLN A 255 28.33 -25.48 38.31
CA GLN A 255 28.05 -26.10 39.63
C GLN A 255 28.08 -27.63 39.59
N LEU A 256 27.88 -28.23 38.42
CA LEU A 256 27.95 -29.68 38.24
C LEU A 256 29.32 -30.26 38.66
N ARG A 257 30.39 -29.47 38.54
CA ARG A 257 31.75 -29.89 38.92
C ARG A 257 31.92 -30.13 40.42
N GLU A 258 31.05 -29.52 41.23
CA GLU A 258 31.06 -29.66 42.68
C GLU A 258 30.23 -30.87 43.15
N ILE A 259 29.41 -31.47 42.27
CA ILE A 259 28.59 -32.66 42.57
C ILE A 259 29.45 -33.93 42.44
N VAL A 260 30.45 -34.04 43.30
CA VAL A 260 31.39 -35.16 43.37
C VAL A 260 31.37 -35.81 44.75
N PRO A 261 31.75 -37.09 44.89
CA PRO A 261 31.88 -37.73 46.19
C PRO A 261 32.77 -36.93 47.17
N PRO A 262 32.41 -36.82 48.46
CA PRO A 262 31.31 -37.52 49.13
C PRO A 262 29.95 -36.80 49.06
N PHE A 263 29.88 -35.63 48.41
CA PHE A 263 28.69 -34.77 48.41
C PHE A 263 27.72 -35.04 47.25
N CYS A 264 28.09 -35.96 46.36
CA CYS A 264 27.23 -36.41 45.26
C CYS A 264 26.03 -37.20 45.81
N SER A 265 24.84 -36.92 45.30
CA SER A 265 23.63 -37.68 45.59
C SER A 265 22.66 -37.58 44.41
N GLU A 266 21.78 -38.56 44.24
CA GLU A 266 20.74 -38.49 43.19
C GLU A 266 19.89 -37.23 43.35
N THR A 267 19.50 -36.87 44.59
CA THR A 267 18.72 -35.67 44.88
C THR A 267 19.41 -34.38 44.42
N ALA A 268 20.72 -34.25 44.64
CA ALA A 268 21.49 -33.10 44.17
C ALA A 268 21.51 -33.00 42.64
N VAL A 269 21.62 -34.14 41.94
CA VAL A 269 21.58 -34.18 40.47
C VAL A 269 20.19 -33.83 39.93
N TYR A 270 19.12 -34.31 40.57
CA TYR A 270 17.75 -33.93 40.20
C TYR A 270 17.49 -32.43 40.38
N GLN A 271 17.95 -31.85 41.50
CA GLN A 271 17.83 -30.41 41.76
C GLN A 271 18.60 -29.60 40.71
N TRP A 272 19.86 -29.94 40.45
CA TRP A 272 20.67 -29.31 39.42
C TRP A 272 20.00 -29.39 38.03
N SER A 273 19.48 -30.56 37.66
CA SER A 273 18.80 -30.79 36.38
C SER A 273 17.54 -29.94 36.24
N HIS A 274 16.78 -29.82 37.32
CA HIS A 274 15.63 -28.93 37.39
C HIS A 274 16.04 -27.46 37.17
N ASP A 275 17.06 -26.99 37.90
CA ASP A 275 17.51 -25.60 37.85
C ASP A 275 18.05 -25.20 36.46
N VAL A 276 18.87 -26.06 35.83
CA VAL A 276 19.39 -25.80 34.48
C VAL A 276 18.30 -25.87 33.42
N THR A 277 17.28 -26.73 33.61
CA THR A 277 16.12 -26.80 32.72
C THR A 277 15.28 -25.52 32.83
N LEU A 278 15.00 -25.04 34.04
CA LEU A 278 14.32 -23.76 34.26
C LEU A 278 15.11 -22.58 33.67
N ALA A 279 16.43 -22.55 33.87
CA ALA A 279 17.29 -21.52 33.28
C ALA A 279 17.26 -21.55 31.73
N THR A 280 17.18 -22.74 31.13
CA THR A 280 17.04 -22.90 29.68
C THR A 280 15.66 -22.44 29.19
N GLN A 281 14.59 -22.75 29.92
CA GLN A 281 13.24 -22.27 29.59
C GLN A 281 13.13 -20.74 29.63
N ASN A 282 13.89 -20.06 30.50
CA ASN A 282 13.93 -18.60 30.51
C ASN A 282 14.46 -18.01 29.19
N ILE A 283 15.45 -18.67 28.57
CA ILE A 283 15.97 -18.28 27.25
C ILE A 283 14.88 -18.46 26.19
N ASP A 284 14.21 -19.62 26.18
CA ASP A 284 13.13 -19.91 25.24
C ASP A 284 11.96 -18.91 25.39
N ASN A 285 11.61 -18.53 26.62
CA ASN A 285 10.57 -17.54 26.92
C ASN A 285 10.91 -16.15 26.36
N VAL A 286 12.15 -15.69 26.54
CA VAL A 286 12.61 -14.39 26.00
C VAL A 286 12.63 -14.42 24.48
N GLN A 287 13.12 -15.50 23.87
CA GLN A 287 13.12 -15.68 22.41
C GLN A 287 11.70 -15.61 21.85
N ASN A 288 10.75 -16.32 22.45
CA ASN A 288 9.35 -16.31 22.04
C ASN A 288 8.70 -14.94 22.22
N LYS A 289 8.95 -14.26 23.35
CA LYS A 289 8.48 -12.89 23.60
C LYS A 289 8.91 -11.94 22.49
N TYR A 290 10.20 -11.89 22.16
CA TYR A 290 10.71 -10.97 21.14
C TYR A 290 10.31 -11.38 19.71
N LYS A 291 10.19 -12.68 19.43
CA LYS A 291 9.58 -13.17 18.17
C LYS A 291 8.17 -12.58 17.98
N SER A 292 7.32 -12.66 19.01
CA SER A 292 5.96 -12.09 18.96
C SER A 292 5.96 -10.57 18.79
N LEU A 293 6.85 -9.85 19.47
CA LEU A 293 6.98 -8.39 19.32
C LEU A 293 7.43 -7.99 17.91
N ILE A 294 8.40 -8.69 17.34
CA ILE A 294 8.87 -8.46 15.96
C ILE A 294 7.75 -8.75 14.97
N GLN A 295 7.02 -9.86 15.13
CA GLN A 295 5.88 -10.20 14.28
C GLN A 295 4.79 -9.12 14.35
N GLN A 296 4.45 -8.65 15.55
CA GLN A 296 3.47 -7.58 15.73
C GLN A 296 3.91 -6.29 15.03
N GLU A 297 5.18 -5.90 15.17
CA GLU A 297 5.69 -4.68 14.53
C GLU A 297 5.71 -4.80 13.00
N GLN A 298 6.08 -5.96 12.45
CA GLN A 298 5.98 -6.22 11.02
C GLN A 298 4.53 -6.11 10.52
N GLN A 299 3.55 -6.59 11.28
CA GLN A 299 2.12 -6.41 10.94
C GLN A 299 1.70 -4.95 10.99
N ASN A 300 2.14 -4.19 12.00
CA ASN A 300 1.87 -2.75 12.08
C ASN A 300 2.38 -2.00 10.83
N ILE A 301 3.60 -2.34 10.38
CA ILE A 301 4.19 -1.75 9.16
C ILE A 301 3.36 -2.12 7.93
N LEU A 302 2.91 -3.38 7.80
CA LEU A 302 2.07 -3.81 6.68
C LEU A 302 0.72 -3.08 6.68
N CYS A 303 0.05 -2.94 7.83
CA CYS A 303 -1.18 -2.17 7.95
C CYS A 303 -0.97 -0.70 7.56
N LEU A 304 0.12 -0.08 7.98
CA LEU A 304 0.47 1.29 7.58
C LEU A 304 0.64 1.41 6.04
N CYS A 305 1.20 0.40 5.39
CA CYS A 305 1.30 0.36 3.93
C CYS A 305 -0.08 0.20 3.27
N GLU A 306 -0.93 -0.69 3.79
CA GLU A 306 -2.29 -0.91 3.28
C GLU A 306 -3.17 0.35 3.41
N ASP A 307 -3.06 1.06 4.55
CA ASP A 307 -3.74 2.32 4.80
C ASP A 307 -3.27 3.41 3.82
N TYR A 308 -1.95 3.50 3.58
CA TYR A 308 -1.38 4.41 2.58
C TYR A 308 -1.91 4.13 1.18
N ILE A 309 -1.94 2.86 0.76
CA ILE A 309 -2.46 2.45 -0.55
C ILE A 309 -3.95 2.81 -0.65
N THR A 310 -4.74 2.52 0.37
CA THR A 310 -6.18 2.83 0.40
C THR A 310 -6.44 4.32 0.30
N LYS A 311 -5.68 5.14 1.05
CA LYS A 311 -5.78 6.60 0.98
C LYS A 311 -5.42 7.12 -0.42
N THR A 312 -4.34 6.62 -0.99
CA THR A 312 -3.87 7.02 -2.33
C THR A 312 -4.89 6.63 -3.41
N LYS A 313 -5.49 5.44 -3.33
CA LYS A 313 -6.58 5.01 -4.23
C LYS A 313 -7.78 5.96 -4.15
N ASN A 314 -8.20 6.33 -2.95
CA ASN A 314 -9.32 7.25 -2.75
C ASN A 314 -9.03 8.64 -3.31
N GLU A 315 -7.79 9.15 -3.16
CA GLU A 315 -7.36 10.42 -3.74
C GLU A 315 -7.35 10.39 -5.27
N LEU A 316 -6.87 9.30 -5.88
CA LEU A 316 -6.88 9.10 -7.34
C LEU A 316 -8.29 9.13 -7.95
N VAL A 317 -9.25 8.49 -7.28
CA VAL A 317 -10.66 8.48 -7.69
C VAL A 317 -11.29 9.84 -7.49
N LYS A 318 -11.06 10.47 -6.32
CA LYS A 318 -11.62 11.78 -5.97
C LYS A 318 -11.16 12.88 -6.95
N GLU A 319 -9.91 12.84 -7.40
CA GLU A 319 -9.36 13.77 -8.40
C GLU A 319 -9.70 13.35 -9.85
N GLU A 320 -10.50 12.30 -10.04
CA GLU A 320 -10.88 11.72 -11.34
C GLU A 320 -9.69 11.39 -12.25
N ILE A 321 -8.53 11.07 -11.67
CA ILE A 321 -7.35 10.64 -12.41
C ILE A 321 -7.61 9.24 -12.99
N VAL A 322 -8.18 8.35 -12.17
CA VAL A 322 -8.52 6.97 -12.51
C VAL A 322 -9.99 6.71 -12.21
N ASN A 323 -10.66 5.93 -13.06
CA ASN A 323 -12.04 5.53 -12.85
C ASN A 323 -12.16 4.48 -11.74
N GLU A 324 -13.29 4.46 -11.03
CA GLU A 324 -13.57 3.46 -9.98
C GLU A 324 -13.46 2.02 -10.49
N THR A 325 -13.81 1.76 -11.74
CA THR A 325 -13.73 0.41 -12.33
C THR A 325 -12.29 -0.06 -12.54
N ASN A 326 -11.34 0.86 -12.72
CA ASN A 326 -9.96 0.56 -13.12
C ASN A 326 -8.98 0.73 -11.95
N ILE A 327 -9.43 1.26 -10.80
CA ILE A 327 -8.55 1.53 -9.66
C ILE A 327 -7.94 0.27 -9.07
N GLU A 328 -8.68 -0.85 -9.07
CA GLU A 328 -8.16 -2.12 -8.55
C GLU A 328 -7.13 -2.75 -9.49
N GLU A 329 -7.35 -2.71 -10.80
CA GLU A 329 -6.36 -3.17 -11.78
C GLU A 329 -5.06 -2.36 -11.66
N LEU A 330 -5.18 -1.04 -11.54
CA LEU A 330 -4.04 -0.16 -11.31
C LEU A 330 -3.33 -0.45 -9.98
N ALA A 331 -4.07 -0.71 -8.91
CA ALA A 331 -3.50 -1.06 -7.62
C ALA A 331 -2.74 -2.40 -7.66
N ASN A 332 -3.27 -3.40 -8.36
CA ASN A 332 -2.61 -4.68 -8.60
C ASN A 332 -1.31 -4.55 -9.38
N ASN A 333 -1.24 -3.59 -10.30
CA ASN A 333 -0.06 -3.39 -11.14
C ASN A 333 1.01 -2.49 -10.51
N ILE A 334 0.60 -1.48 -9.72
CA ILE A 334 1.51 -0.45 -9.21
C ILE A 334 1.77 -0.59 -7.71
N PHE A 335 0.71 -0.70 -6.91
CA PHE A 335 0.83 -0.56 -5.46
C PHE A 335 1.20 -1.86 -4.76
N TYR A 336 0.43 -2.91 -5.03
CA TYR A 336 0.55 -4.16 -4.30
C TYR A 336 1.82 -4.98 -4.58
N PRO A 337 2.50 -4.93 -5.75
CA PRO A 337 3.75 -5.67 -5.96
C PRO A 337 4.80 -5.45 -4.87
N LEU A 338 5.04 -4.19 -4.49
CA LEU A 338 5.98 -3.85 -3.43
C LEU A 338 5.47 -4.27 -2.04
N LEU A 339 4.15 -4.21 -1.79
CA LEU A 339 3.55 -4.69 -0.54
C LEU A 339 3.72 -6.21 -0.38
N TRP A 340 3.45 -6.97 -1.44
CA TRP A 340 3.59 -8.43 -1.44
C TRP A 340 5.04 -8.85 -1.29
N GLU A 341 5.97 -8.18 -1.97
CA GLU A 341 7.40 -8.40 -1.79
C GLU A 341 7.82 -8.17 -0.32
N ARG A 342 7.37 -7.06 0.27
CA ARG A 342 7.60 -6.74 1.68
C ARG A 342 7.05 -7.81 2.61
N LYS A 343 5.81 -8.25 2.39
CA LYS A 343 5.15 -9.30 3.17
C LYS A 343 5.88 -10.64 3.07
N ALA A 344 6.32 -11.02 1.88
CA ALA A 344 7.10 -12.23 1.66
C ALA A 344 8.45 -12.17 2.39
N LEU A 345 9.12 -11.03 2.35
CA LEU A 345 10.38 -10.81 3.06
C LEU A 345 10.22 -10.93 4.58
N PHE A 346 9.18 -10.32 5.16
CA PHE A 346 8.87 -10.45 6.58
C PHE A 346 8.54 -11.90 6.99
N SER A 347 7.74 -12.62 6.19
CA SER A 347 7.46 -14.05 6.43
C SER A 347 8.74 -14.87 6.48
N LYS A 348 9.62 -14.69 5.47
CA LYS A 348 10.90 -15.40 5.39
C LYS A 348 11.82 -15.10 6.57
N GLN A 349 11.86 -13.85 7.04
CA GLN A 349 12.64 -13.47 8.23
C GLN A 349 12.11 -14.14 9.49
N LEU A 350 10.78 -14.15 9.69
CA LEU A 350 10.15 -14.80 10.85
C LEU A 350 10.34 -16.32 10.82
N GLU A 351 10.16 -16.96 9.67
CA GLU A 351 10.39 -18.41 9.49
C GLU A 351 11.83 -18.79 9.85
N LYS A 352 12.81 -17.98 9.42
CA LYS A 352 14.21 -18.20 9.78
C LYS A 352 14.43 -18.08 11.29
N LEU A 353 13.89 -17.03 11.91
CA LEU A 353 13.99 -16.83 13.37
C LEU A 353 13.36 -18.00 14.14
N GLU A 354 12.16 -18.43 13.73
CA GLU A 354 11.44 -19.56 14.32
C GLU A 354 12.21 -20.86 14.18
N SER A 355 12.72 -21.17 12.99
CA SER A 355 13.53 -22.36 12.75
C SER A 355 14.78 -22.37 13.63
N CYS A 356 15.47 -21.23 13.77
CA CYS A 356 16.63 -21.11 14.65
C CYS A 356 16.28 -21.36 16.12
N ILE A 357 15.18 -20.77 16.62
CA ILE A 357 14.71 -20.96 18.00
C ILE A 357 14.36 -22.42 18.27
N LEU A 358 13.55 -23.04 17.40
CA LEU A 358 13.12 -24.43 17.55
C LEU A 358 14.31 -25.40 17.54
N ASN A 359 15.24 -25.23 16.60
CA ASN A 359 16.43 -26.07 16.52
C ASN A 359 17.34 -25.92 17.75
N ALA A 360 17.52 -24.69 18.24
CA ALA A 360 18.32 -24.42 19.43
C ALA A 360 17.69 -25.03 20.69
N SER A 361 16.39 -24.84 20.91
CA SER A 361 15.65 -25.40 22.06
C SER A 361 15.67 -26.93 22.04
N ALA A 362 15.42 -27.55 20.87
CA ALA A 362 15.50 -29.01 20.72
C ALA A 362 16.90 -29.55 21.06
N LYS A 363 17.96 -28.90 20.56
CA LYS A 363 19.34 -29.29 20.85
C LYS A 363 19.69 -29.12 22.33
N HIS A 364 19.29 -28.02 22.96
CA HIS A 364 19.51 -27.82 24.39
C HIS A 364 18.81 -28.90 25.22
N LYS A 365 17.55 -29.20 24.92
CA LYS A 365 16.77 -30.24 25.62
C LYS A 365 17.41 -31.62 25.50
N GLN A 366 17.84 -32.00 24.29
CA GLN A 366 18.53 -33.26 24.06
C GLN A 366 19.85 -33.33 24.85
N ASN A 367 20.68 -32.30 24.77
CA ASN A 367 21.97 -32.26 25.46
C ASN A 367 21.82 -32.32 26.98
N LEU A 368 20.84 -31.61 27.55
CA LEU A 368 20.57 -31.64 28.99
C LEU A 368 20.06 -33.01 29.44
N SER A 369 19.24 -33.69 28.63
CA SER A 369 18.79 -35.06 28.93
C SER A 369 19.97 -36.03 29.01
N LEU A 370 20.86 -35.99 28.01
CA LEU A 370 22.06 -36.84 27.98
C LEU A 370 23.00 -36.54 29.15
N LEU A 371 23.21 -35.27 29.47
CA LEU A 371 24.06 -34.87 30.59
C LEU A 371 23.45 -35.29 31.93
N PHE A 372 22.13 -35.18 32.09
CA PHE A 372 21.43 -35.66 33.27
C PHE A 372 21.60 -37.17 33.44
N GLU A 373 21.34 -37.97 32.41
CA GLU A 373 21.52 -39.43 32.45
C GLU A 373 22.95 -39.83 32.84
N TYR A 374 23.93 -39.13 32.28
CA TYR A 374 25.35 -39.35 32.56
C TYR A 374 25.72 -39.06 34.02
N VAL A 375 25.31 -37.92 34.57
CA VAL A 375 25.66 -37.54 35.94
C VAL A 375 24.86 -38.34 36.95
N HIS A 376 23.58 -38.60 36.66
CA HIS A 376 22.71 -39.40 37.50
C HIS A 376 23.23 -40.83 37.65
N GLY A 377 23.72 -41.44 36.58
CA GLY A 377 24.32 -42.78 36.65
C GLY A 377 25.54 -42.83 37.58
N ALA A 378 26.43 -41.83 37.50
CA ALA A 378 27.57 -41.72 38.41
C ALA A 378 27.14 -41.52 39.88
N ALA A 379 26.13 -40.67 40.12
CA ALA A 379 25.57 -40.44 41.45
C ALA A 379 24.87 -41.68 42.04
N HIS A 380 24.24 -42.49 41.19
CA HIS A 380 23.61 -43.75 41.59
C HIS A 380 24.64 -44.78 42.08
N ILE A 381 25.78 -44.90 41.38
CA ILE A 381 26.89 -45.78 41.81
C ILE A 381 27.41 -45.36 43.19
N TRP A 382 27.59 -44.05 43.42
CA TRP A 382 28.00 -43.54 44.73
C TRP A 382 26.95 -43.81 45.81
N SER A 383 25.66 -43.57 45.53
CA SER A 383 24.56 -43.83 46.47
C SER A 383 24.50 -45.31 46.89
N ASN A 384 24.71 -46.22 45.95
CA ASN A 384 24.78 -47.65 46.23
C ASN A 384 25.96 -48.00 47.15
N HIS A 385 27.15 -47.47 46.85
CA HIS A 385 28.34 -47.63 47.71
C HIS A 385 28.11 -47.10 49.12
N GLU A 386 27.57 -45.89 49.26
CA GLU A 386 27.29 -45.27 50.55
C GLU A 386 26.30 -46.12 51.38
N SER A 387 25.23 -46.59 50.74
CA SER A 387 24.24 -47.48 51.36
C SER A 387 24.86 -48.78 51.86
N GLU A 388 25.67 -49.45 51.03
CA GLU A 388 26.37 -50.68 51.41
C GLU A 388 27.37 -50.47 52.56
N VAL A 389 28.12 -49.37 52.54
CA VAL A 389 29.06 -49.01 53.62
C VAL A 389 28.30 -48.71 54.90
N CYS A 390 27.16 -48.01 54.82
CA CYS A 390 26.31 -47.71 55.96
C CYS A 390 25.77 -48.99 56.61
N GLU A 391 25.24 -49.93 55.82
CA GLU A 391 24.74 -51.21 56.32
C GLU A 391 25.86 -52.02 56.99
N LYS A 392 27.04 -52.11 56.36
CA LYS A 392 28.21 -52.80 56.95
C LYS A 392 28.66 -52.15 58.26
N LYS A 393 28.65 -50.80 58.35
CA LYS A 393 28.96 -50.06 59.59
C LYS A 393 27.94 -50.33 60.69
N GLN A 394 26.66 -50.37 60.37
CA GLN A 394 25.61 -50.72 61.33
C GLN A 394 25.77 -52.14 61.87
N ARG A 395 26.06 -53.11 60.99
CA ARG A 395 26.35 -54.49 61.40
C ARG A 395 27.59 -54.59 62.29
N LEU A 396 28.65 -53.83 61.97
CA LEU A 396 29.83 -53.73 62.84
C LEU A 396 29.43 -53.26 64.24
N GLN A 397 28.69 -52.15 64.33
CA GLN A 397 28.23 -51.60 65.60
C GLN A 397 27.45 -52.64 66.42
N GLN A 398 26.51 -53.35 65.78
CA GLN A 398 25.75 -54.42 66.42
C GLN A 398 26.64 -55.55 66.96
N TYR A 399 27.67 -55.96 66.23
CA TYR A 399 28.61 -57.01 66.70
C TYR A 399 29.47 -56.53 67.86
N LEU A 400 29.99 -55.30 67.82
CA LEU A 400 30.80 -54.72 68.90
C LEU A 400 29.95 -54.59 70.18
N ASP A 401 28.73 -54.06 70.05
CA ASP A 401 27.79 -53.87 71.16
C ASP A 401 27.32 -55.22 71.72
N GLY A 402 26.99 -56.19 70.86
CA GLY A 402 26.60 -57.54 71.28
C GLY A 402 27.72 -58.26 72.02
N ASN A 403 28.97 -58.11 71.57
CA ASN A 403 30.13 -58.65 72.27
C ASN A 403 30.34 -57.95 73.62
N ARG A 404 30.20 -56.61 73.67
CA ARG A 404 30.29 -55.82 74.92
C ARG A 404 29.24 -56.25 75.94
N GLN A 405 27.97 -56.34 75.53
CA GLN A 405 26.88 -56.77 76.39
C GLN A 405 27.08 -58.20 76.92
N ARG A 406 27.64 -59.11 76.11
CA ARG A 406 27.94 -60.48 76.55
C ARG A 406 29.02 -60.48 77.62
N HIS A 407 30.13 -59.79 77.35
CA HIS A 407 31.22 -59.66 78.31
C HIS A 407 30.74 -59.02 79.62
N ASP A 408 29.96 -57.93 79.54
CA ASP A 408 29.45 -57.24 80.74
C ASP A 408 28.53 -58.12 81.57
N LYS A 409 27.68 -58.94 80.94
CA LYS A 409 26.82 -59.93 81.65
C LYS A 409 27.66 -60.99 82.34
N GLU A 410 28.63 -61.57 81.64
CA GLU A 410 29.53 -62.58 82.19
C GLU A 410 30.39 -62.01 83.32
N ASN A 411 30.91 -60.79 83.14
CA ASN A 411 31.72 -60.11 84.14
C ASN A 411 30.89 -59.79 85.39
N LYS A 412 29.67 -59.28 85.24
CA LYS A 412 28.77 -59.02 86.36
C LYS A 412 28.41 -60.28 87.15
N ALA A 413 28.21 -61.41 86.46
CA ALA A 413 27.98 -62.69 87.12
C ALA A 413 29.22 -63.13 87.95
N LYS A 414 30.43 -62.92 87.40
CA LYS A 414 31.69 -63.20 88.10
C LYS A 414 31.93 -62.23 89.26
N GLU A 415 31.61 -60.95 89.12
CA GLU A 415 31.68 -59.97 90.22
C GLU A 415 30.75 -60.37 91.38
N CYS A 416 29.52 -60.82 91.09
CA CYS A 416 28.62 -61.34 92.10
C CYS A 416 29.17 -62.60 92.81
N MET A 417 29.82 -63.49 92.06
CA MET A 417 30.53 -64.64 92.65
C MET A 417 31.71 -64.21 93.51
N LEU A 418 32.46 -63.18 93.08
CA LEU A 418 33.58 -62.61 93.82
C LEU A 418 33.09 -62.02 95.14
N ASP A 419 32.03 -61.21 95.12
CA ASP A 419 31.39 -60.65 96.31
C ASP A 419 30.97 -61.77 97.28
N THR A 420 30.38 -62.85 96.75
CA THR A 420 29.98 -64.02 97.56
C THR A 420 31.17 -64.71 98.22
N ILE A 421 32.29 -64.88 97.51
CA ILE A 421 33.52 -65.50 98.05
C ILE A 421 34.20 -64.56 99.06
N LEU A 422 34.21 -63.25 98.79
CA LEU A 422 34.74 -62.25 99.71
C LEU A 422 33.93 -62.18 101.01
N ASP A 423 32.60 -62.29 100.94
CA ASP A 423 31.77 -62.36 102.14
C ASP A 423 31.98 -63.65 102.93
N LYS A 424 32.16 -64.80 102.26
CA LYS A 424 32.57 -66.06 102.93
C LYS A 424 33.93 -65.91 103.61
N MET A 425 34.88 -65.22 102.97
CA MET A 425 36.18 -64.93 103.56
C MET A 425 36.06 -64.03 104.79
N ARG A 426 35.22 -62.98 104.76
CA ARG A 426 34.96 -62.11 105.93
C ARG A 426 34.34 -62.87 107.12
N GLN A 427 33.53 -63.90 106.85
CA GLN A 427 32.83 -64.69 107.87
C GLN A 427 33.60 -65.93 108.34
N GLY A 428 34.76 -66.23 107.73
CA GLY A 428 35.55 -67.43 108.04
C GLY A 428 36.17 -67.39 109.44
N SER A 429 35.98 -68.46 110.22
CA SER A 429 36.47 -68.57 111.61
C SER A 429 37.72 -69.45 111.76
N THR A 430 38.21 -70.07 110.68
CA THR A 430 39.44 -70.90 110.68
C THR A 430 40.40 -70.48 109.56
N ASN A 431 41.72 -70.65 109.81
CA ASN A 431 42.76 -70.35 108.82
C ASN A 431 42.61 -71.17 107.53
N GLU A 432 42.12 -72.41 107.62
CA GLU A 432 41.87 -73.27 106.47
C GLU A 432 40.75 -72.72 105.58
N MET A 433 39.64 -72.25 106.17
CA MET A 433 38.54 -71.62 105.43
C MET A 433 38.96 -70.30 104.76
N LEU A 434 39.80 -69.51 105.43
CA LEU A 434 40.36 -68.27 104.88
C LEU A 434 41.31 -68.54 103.70
N ALA A 435 42.19 -69.55 103.82
CA ALA A 435 43.11 -69.94 102.77
C ALA A 435 42.40 -70.48 101.51
N GLU A 436 41.37 -71.31 101.70
CA GLU A 436 40.52 -71.83 100.61
C GLU A 436 39.77 -70.69 99.89
N SER A 437 39.16 -69.78 100.64
CA SER A 437 38.44 -68.63 100.08
C SER A 437 39.39 -67.67 99.33
N LEU A 438 40.61 -67.47 99.84
CA LEU A 438 41.63 -66.64 99.21
C LEU A 438 42.10 -67.24 97.88
N LYS A 439 42.33 -68.55 97.87
CA LYS A 439 42.68 -69.29 96.64
C LYS A 439 41.58 -69.13 95.59
N GLN A 440 40.31 -69.35 95.96
CA GLN A 440 39.17 -69.16 95.06
C GLN A 440 39.05 -67.72 94.54
N THR A 441 39.33 -66.72 95.39
CA THR A 441 39.35 -65.30 95.01
C THR A 441 40.43 -65.01 93.96
N ILE A 442 41.65 -65.51 94.16
CA ILE A 442 42.77 -65.33 93.22
C ILE A 442 42.47 -66.00 91.89
N GLU A 443 41.97 -67.24 91.91
CA GLU A 443 41.58 -67.98 90.69
C GLU A 443 40.47 -67.25 89.92
N LEU A 444 39.48 -66.68 90.62
CA LEU A 444 38.41 -65.92 89.99
C LEU A 444 38.90 -64.59 89.40
N LEU A 445 39.83 -63.88 90.08
CA LEU A 445 40.45 -62.66 89.57
C LEU A 445 41.33 -62.93 88.34
N GLU A 446 42.08 -64.02 88.32
CA GLU A 446 42.84 -64.45 87.13
C GLU A 446 41.91 -64.78 85.96
N PHE A 447 40.77 -65.43 86.24
CA PHE A 447 39.77 -65.72 85.23
C PHE A 447 39.10 -64.44 84.68
N ILE A 448 38.77 -63.47 85.54
CA ILE A 448 38.25 -62.15 85.13
C ILE A 448 39.26 -61.45 84.22
N LYS A 449 40.53 -61.37 84.65
CA LYS A 449 41.63 -60.79 83.86
C LYS A 449 41.75 -61.46 82.49
N LYS A 450 41.68 -62.79 82.43
CA LYS A 450 41.70 -63.54 81.17
C LYS A 450 40.51 -63.21 80.27
N SER A 451 39.29 -63.09 80.83
CA SER A 451 38.11 -62.73 80.04
C SER A 451 38.19 -61.33 79.42
N TYR A 452 38.82 -60.35 80.07
CA TYR A 452 39.08 -59.04 79.46
C TYR A 452 40.04 -59.14 78.26
N TYR A 453 41.11 -59.94 78.35
CA TYR A 453 42.00 -60.16 77.21
C TYR A 453 41.29 -60.86 76.04
N GLU A 454 40.46 -61.87 76.34
CA GLU A 454 39.67 -62.57 75.32
C GLU A 454 38.65 -61.63 74.66
N PHE A 455 37.98 -60.79 75.45
CA PHE A 455 37.07 -59.76 74.95
C PHE A 455 37.76 -58.77 74.01
N HIS A 456 38.90 -58.20 74.42
CA HIS A 456 39.66 -57.27 73.57
C HIS A 456 40.14 -57.93 72.28
N LYS A 457 40.61 -59.18 72.35
CA LYS A 457 40.99 -59.96 71.17
C LYS A 457 39.80 -60.17 70.22
N GLN A 458 38.60 -60.44 70.75
CA GLN A 458 37.38 -60.57 69.96
C GLN A 458 36.97 -59.24 69.31
N GLN A 459 37.02 -58.13 70.06
CA GLN A 459 36.76 -56.78 69.53
C GLN A 459 37.71 -56.44 68.37
N GLN A 460 39.01 -56.68 68.55
CA GLN A 460 40.01 -56.47 67.51
C GLN A 460 39.72 -57.32 66.26
N THR A 461 39.38 -58.60 66.44
CA THR A 461 39.05 -59.51 65.34
C THR A 461 37.82 -59.02 64.55
N ILE A 462 36.80 -58.49 65.24
CA ILE A 462 35.61 -57.91 64.62
C ILE A 462 35.99 -56.69 63.76
N CYS A 463 36.82 -55.79 64.30
CA CYS A 463 37.31 -54.60 63.57
C CYS A 463 38.17 -54.96 62.35
N GLU A 464 39.10 -55.91 62.47
CA GLU A 464 39.94 -56.38 61.37
C GLU A 464 39.11 -57.00 60.23
N ARG A 465 38.06 -57.76 60.58
CA ARG A 465 37.13 -58.32 59.59
C ARG A 465 36.38 -57.22 58.85
N PHE A 466 35.93 -56.19 59.56
CA PHE A 466 35.26 -55.04 58.93
C PHE A 466 36.20 -54.29 57.99
N LEU A 467 37.45 -54.03 58.38
CA LEU A 467 38.43 -53.36 57.52
C LEU A 467 38.61 -54.11 56.18
N LYS A 468 38.71 -55.45 56.21
CA LYS A 468 38.80 -56.28 55.00
C LYS A 468 37.55 -56.18 54.12
N MET A 469 36.35 -56.11 54.73
CA MET A 469 35.10 -55.93 53.99
C MET A 469 34.98 -54.53 53.38
N TYR A 470 35.40 -53.49 54.10
CA TYR A 470 35.38 -52.11 53.63
C TYR A 470 36.32 -51.92 52.43
N ILE A 471 37.53 -52.46 52.48
CA ILE A 471 38.48 -52.42 51.34
C ILE A 471 37.89 -53.12 50.11
N LYS A 472 37.24 -54.27 50.28
CA LYS A 472 36.56 -54.96 49.16
C LYS A 472 35.47 -54.10 48.55
N GLU A 473 34.72 -53.39 49.38
CA GLU A 473 33.65 -52.51 48.91
C GLU A 473 34.18 -51.27 48.18
N LEU A 474 35.28 -50.70 48.67
CA LEU A 474 35.95 -49.59 48.02
C LEU A 474 36.52 -50.00 46.65
N ASN A 475 37.10 -51.20 46.54
CA ASN A 475 37.56 -51.74 45.26
C ASN A 475 36.41 -52.03 44.28
N LYS A 476 35.26 -52.51 44.79
CA LYS A 476 34.05 -52.70 44.00
C LYS A 476 33.56 -51.37 43.42
N TYR A 477 33.41 -50.35 44.27
CA TYR A 477 33.05 -49.00 43.84
C TYR A 477 34.03 -48.45 42.80
N SER A 478 35.34 -48.56 43.06
CA SER A 478 36.37 -48.15 42.10
C SER A 478 36.24 -48.85 40.75
N SER A 479 35.87 -50.14 40.75
CA SER A 479 35.71 -50.89 39.50
C SER A 479 34.45 -50.49 38.74
N GLU A 480 33.33 -50.29 39.45
CA GLU A 480 32.06 -49.89 38.87
C GLU A 480 32.13 -48.47 38.29
N ILE A 481 32.76 -47.52 38.99
CA ILE A 481 32.89 -46.14 38.53
C ILE A 481 33.86 -46.02 37.34
N CYS A 482 34.97 -46.77 37.36
CA CYS A 482 35.91 -46.86 36.24
C CYS A 482 35.24 -47.47 35.01
N ALA A 483 34.51 -48.58 35.16
CA ALA A 483 33.75 -49.19 34.07
C ALA A 483 32.68 -48.25 33.51
N TYR A 484 31.97 -47.51 34.36
CA TYR A 484 30.95 -46.54 33.95
C TYR A 484 31.53 -45.42 33.08
N PHE A 485 32.72 -44.92 33.43
CA PHE A 485 33.42 -43.89 32.65
C PHE A 485 34.31 -44.45 31.52
N GLY A 486 34.37 -45.77 31.35
CA GLY A 486 35.21 -46.41 30.33
C GLY A 486 36.71 -46.23 30.56
N VAL A 487 37.13 -46.13 31.83
CA VAL A 487 38.53 -45.98 32.24
C VAL A 487 39.02 -47.33 32.77
N ASP A 488 40.16 -47.82 32.27
CA ASP A 488 40.82 -49.01 32.82
C ASP A 488 41.49 -48.69 34.17
N ILE A 489 41.40 -49.63 35.12
CA ILE A 489 41.95 -49.51 36.50
C ILE A 489 43.46 -49.69 36.52
#